data_AF-A0A350THZ8-F1
#
_entry.id   AF-A0A350THZ8-F1
#
_cell.length_a   1.000
_cell.length_b   1.000
_cell.length_c   1.000
_cell.angle_alpha   90.00
_cell.angle_beta   90.00
_cell.angle_gamma   90.00
#
_symmetry.space_group_name_H-M   'P 1'
#
loop_
_entity.id
_entity.type
_entity.pdbx_description
1 polymer ?
#
loop_
_entity_poly.entity_id
_entity_poly.type
_entity_poly.pdbx_seq_one_letter_code
_entity_poly.pdbx_strand_id
1 'polypeptide(L)'
;MEIEIRDITPEEAAPYGENADIVLTGRKAVVFTDADGNVGRLYMKEEDIDLLGKQYIAENSTLEYSKVCEEWFPKVSWNAYKNDPQRNPPKTIDVEFVCDMDSERTEIWRRLDTGGYLMRKLCNEPFARWLVCRERQGWWEDGACVRPNITFRHRKQTEKVRYDDWNETAAYSDTFNPNFREG
;
A
#
# COMPACT_ATOMS: atom_id res chain seq x y z
N MET A 1 17.99 11.06 6.69
CA MET A 1 17.41 11.46 7.98
C MET A 1 18.17 10.76 9.08
N GLU A 2 18.47 11.40 10.20
CA GLU A 2 18.95 10.68 11.39
C GLU A 2 17.74 10.12 12.14
N ILE A 3 17.84 8.88 12.63
CA ILE A 3 16.77 8.29 13.43
C ILE A 3 17.28 7.66 14.73
N GLU A 4 16.51 7.86 15.79
CA GLU A 4 16.66 7.21 17.09
C GLU A 4 15.44 6.34 17.35
N ILE A 5 15.65 5.08 17.76
CA ILE A 5 14.58 4.16 18.11
C ILE A 5 14.74 3.83 19.59
N ARG A 6 13.70 4.06 20.38
CA ARG A 6 13.72 3.83 21.84
C ARG A 6 12.33 3.53 22.38
N ASP A 7 12.30 3.15 23.66
CA ASP A 7 11.04 3.03 24.39
C ASP A 7 10.31 4.38 24.47
N ILE A 8 8.98 4.28 24.51
CA ILE A 8 8.09 5.43 24.64
C ILE A 8 8.14 5.89 26.10
N THR A 9 8.38 7.18 26.30
CA THR A 9 8.46 7.76 27.65
C THR A 9 7.07 8.00 28.23
N PRO A 10 6.91 8.08 29.57
CA PRO A 10 5.65 8.43 30.20
C PRO A 10 5.09 9.78 29.71
N GLU A 11 5.94 10.77 29.47
CA GLU A 11 5.55 12.09 28.96
C GLU A 11 4.96 12.01 27.55
N GLU A 12 5.53 11.14 26.71
CA GLU A 12 5.03 10.86 25.36
C GLU A 12 3.72 10.07 25.35
N ALA A 13 3.50 9.24 26.37
CA ALA A 13 2.27 8.48 26.55
C ALA A 13 1.13 9.31 27.16
N ALA A 14 1.45 10.34 27.96
CA ALA A 14 0.48 11.14 28.69
C ALA A 14 -0.68 11.72 27.85
N PRO A 15 -0.47 12.22 26.61
CA PRO A 15 -1.56 12.74 25.78
C PRO A 15 -2.63 11.70 25.41
N TYR A 16 -2.30 10.41 25.46
CA TYR A 16 -3.23 9.33 25.12
C TYR A 16 -4.08 8.88 26.31
N GLY A 17 -3.73 9.30 27.54
CA GLY A 17 -4.48 9.00 28.76
C GLY A 17 -4.80 7.51 28.92
N GLU A 18 -6.06 7.19 29.22
CA GLU A 18 -6.55 5.81 29.38
C GLU A 18 -6.43 4.97 28.09
N ASN A 19 -6.25 5.60 26.91
CA ASN A 19 -6.09 4.90 25.64
C ASN A 19 -4.63 4.59 25.30
N ALA A 20 -3.66 4.99 26.14
CA ALA A 20 -2.24 4.77 25.88
C ALA A 20 -1.92 3.30 25.58
N ASP A 21 -2.50 2.35 26.33
CA ASP A 21 -2.28 0.92 26.11
C ASP A 21 -2.84 0.44 24.77
N ILE A 22 -3.94 1.01 24.28
CA ILE A 22 -4.51 0.64 22.98
C ILE A 22 -3.66 1.24 21.84
N VAL A 23 -3.18 2.47 22.02
CA VAL A 23 -2.51 3.24 20.98
C VAL A 23 -1.00 3.02 20.93
N LEU A 24 -0.36 2.56 22.01
CA LEU A 24 1.10 2.50 22.13
C LEU A 24 1.65 1.11 22.46
N THR A 25 0.82 0.16 22.91
CA THR A 25 1.30 -1.21 23.18
C THR A 25 1.94 -1.82 21.94
N GLY A 26 3.12 -2.43 22.12
CA GLY A 26 3.89 -3.05 21.05
C GLY A 26 4.54 -2.06 20.08
N ARG A 27 4.54 -0.76 20.40
CA ARG A 27 5.18 0.30 19.61
C ARG A 27 6.41 0.86 20.30
N LYS A 28 7.35 1.36 19.50
CA LYS A 28 8.53 2.13 19.93
C LYS A 28 8.40 3.56 19.41
N ALA A 29 9.03 4.50 20.11
CA ALA A 29 9.21 5.85 19.61
C ALA A 29 10.35 5.84 18.59
N VAL A 30 10.04 6.28 17.37
CA VAL A 30 11.03 6.56 16.33
C VAL A 30 11.12 8.08 16.18
N VAL A 31 12.23 8.64 16.63
CA VAL A 31 12.51 10.07 16.54
C VAL A 31 13.30 10.32 15.27
N PHE A 32 12.83 11.26 14.46
CA PHE A 32 13.42 11.63 13.19
C PHE A 32 14.01 13.03 13.31
N THR A 33 15.25 13.19 12.85
CA THR A 33 15.91 14.49 12.75
C THR A 33 16.40 14.71 11.32
N ASP A 34 15.94 15.77 10.68
CA ASP A 34 16.43 16.14 9.35
C ASP A 34 17.74 16.95 9.41
N ALA A 35 18.27 17.30 8.24
CA ALA A 35 19.54 18.02 8.14
C ALA A 35 19.46 19.46 8.68
N ASP A 36 18.26 20.03 8.77
CA ASP A 36 18.02 21.37 9.30
C ASP A 36 17.79 21.36 10.82
N GLY A 37 17.80 20.18 11.44
CA GLY A 37 17.60 19.99 12.87
C GLY A 37 16.13 19.93 13.29
N ASN A 38 15.19 19.81 12.34
CA ASN A 38 13.78 19.64 12.67
C ASN A 38 13.55 18.23 13.23
N VAL A 39 12.72 18.14 14.27
CA VAL A 39 12.48 16.89 15.00
C VAL A 39 11.01 16.51 14.94
N GLY A 40 10.74 15.29 14.51
CA GLY A 40 9.41 14.68 14.55
C GLY A 40 9.44 13.28 15.16
N ARG A 41 8.27 12.78 15.59
CA ARG A 41 8.16 11.47 16.24
C ARG A 41 7.07 10.63 15.60
N LEU A 42 7.36 9.34 15.42
CA LEU A 42 6.39 8.33 14.99
C LEU A 42 6.39 7.18 15.98
N TYR A 43 5.20 6.71 16.38
CA TYR A 43 5.06 5.49 17.15
C TYR A 43 4.83 4.32 16.19
N MET A 44 5.90 3.57 15.91
CA MET A 44 5.86 2.44 14.99
C MET A 44 5.82 1.14 15.77
N LYS A 45 5.11 0.13 15.25
CA LYS A 45 5.15 -1.19 15.85
C LYS A 45 6.55 -1.78 15.77
N GLU A 46 6.97 -2.50 16.80
CA GLU A 46 8.28 -3.14 16.83
C GLU A 46 8.45 -4.13 15.66
N GLU A 47 7.40 -4.88 15.31
CA GLU A 47 7.39 -5.77 14.15
C GLU A 47 7.69 -5.05 12.81
N ASP A 48 7.20 -3.84 12.62
CA ASP A 48 7.43 -3.06 11.40
C ASP A 48 8.85 -2.47 11.38
N ILE A 49 9.36 -2.09 12.55
CA ILE A 49 10.74 -1.60 12.71
C ILE A 49 11.73 -2.70 12.38
N ASP A 50 11.53 -3.91 12.93
CA ASP A 50 12.40 -5.06 12.68
C ASP A 50 12.35 -5.49 11.22
N LEU A 51 11.17 -5.42 10.61
CA LEU A 51 10.95 -5.81 9.23
C LEU A 51 11.63 -4.87 8.22
N LEU A 52 11.52 -3.55 8.44
CA LEU A 52 12.08 -2.54 7.55
C LEU A 52 13.57 -2.31 7.85
N GLY A 53 13.93 -2.33 9.12
CA GLY A 53 15.26 -1.98 9.60
C GLY A 53 15.51 -0.49 9.65
N LYS A 54 16.41 -0.08 10.55
CA LYS A 54 16.76 1.32 10.82
C LYS A 54 17.16 2.09 9.55
N GLN A 55 17.99 1.47 8.71
CA GLN A 55 18.49 2.11 7.50
C GLN A 55 17.37 2.43 6.50
N TYR A 56 16.49 1.47 6.22
CA TYR A 56 15.36 1.70 5.32
C TYR A 56 14.48 2.84 5.81
N ILE A 57 14.14 2.83 7.10
CA ILE A 57 13.30 3.86 7.72
C ILE A 57 13.95 5.24 7.54
N ALA A 58 15.25 5.37 7.81
CA ALA A 58 15.98 6.63 7.67
C ALA A 58 16.05 7.16 6.21
N GLU A 59 16.11 6.25 5.23
CA GLU A 59 16.23 6.56 3.80
C GLU A 59 14.87 6.83 3.13
N ASN A 60 13.78 6.25 3.66
CA ASN A 60 12.45 6.30 3.06
C ASN A 60 11.47 7.14 3.88
N SER A 61 12.00 8.07 4.69
CA SER A 61 11.19 8.95 5.53
C SER A 61 11.24 10.42 5.12
N THR A 62 10.12 11.08 5.33
CA THR A 62 9.96 12.54 5.17
C THR A 62 9.48 13.15 6.48
N LEU A 63 9.74 14.45 6.66
CA LEU A 63 9.24 15.27 7.76
C LEU A 63 8.42 16.41 7.16
N GLU A 64 7.17 16.55 7.60
CA GLU A 64 6.25 17.58 7.14
C GLU A 64 5.78 18.44 8.31
N TYR A 65 5.96 19.76 8.21
CA TYR A 65 5.51 20.68 9.26
C TYR A 65 4.00 20.91 9.18
N SER A 66 3.30 20.66 10.28
CA SER A 66 1.88 21.00 10.43
C SER A 66 1.73 22.34 11.14
N LYS A 67 1.13 23.31 10.45
CA LYS A 67 0.76 24.60 11.06
C LYS A 67 -0.38 24.47 12.09
N VAL A 68 -1.14 23.36 12.07
CA VAL A 68 -2.29 23.15 12.97
C VAL A 68 -1.82 22.69 14.34
N CYS A 69 -0.83 21.79 14.37
CA CYS A 69 -0.28 21.24 15.60
C CYS A 69 1.02 21.94 16.01
N GLU A 70 1.57 22.82 15.15
CA GLU A 70 2.87 23.47 15.33
C GLU A 70 4.02 22.47 15.53
N GLU A 71 3.94 21.33 14.85
CA GLU A 71 4.83 20.18 15.03
C GLU A 71 5.21 19.55 13.68
N TRP A 72 6.35 18.85 13.66
CA TRP A 72 6.82 18.09 12.52
C TRP A 72 6.33 16.65 12.57
N PHE A 73 5.63 16.24 11.51
CA PHE A 73 5.11 14.89 11.36
C PHE A 73 6.02 14.07 10.43
N PRO A 74 6.69 13.04 10.96
CA PRO A 74 7.40 12.10 10.12
C PRO A 74 6.43 11.15 9.40
N LYS A 75 6.79 10.74 8.20
CA LYS A 75 6.14 9.64 7.45
C LYS A 75 7.20 8.66 7.00
N VAL A 76 6.88 7.37 6.99
CA VAL A 76 7.76 6.31 6.48
C VAL A 76 7.06 5.69 5.28
N SER A 77 7.68 5.78 4.10
CA SER A 77 7.14 5.21 2.87
C SER A 77 7.45 3.72 2.77
N TRP A 78 6.44 2.92 2.44
CA TRP A 78 6.60 1.49 2.16
C TRP A 78 6.79 1.21 0.66
N ASN A 79 6.79 2.24 -0.18
CA ASN A 79 6.84 2.10 -1.64
C ASN A 79 8.04 1.29 -2.12
N ALA A 80 9.26 1.64 -1.68
CA ALA A 80 10.46 0.91 -2.10
C ALA A 80 10.45 -0.54 -1.60
N TYR A 81 10.06 -0.76 -0.35
CA TYR A 81 9.98 -2.08 0.26
C TYR A 81 8.98 -3.01 -0.44
N LYS A 82 7.75 -2.52 -0.71
CA LYS A 82 6.69 -3.32 -1.31
C LYS A 82 6.93 -3.54 -2.80
N ASN A 83 7.49 -2.57 -3.51
CA ASN A 83 7.78 -2.69 -4.95
C ASN A 83 9.15 -3.33 -5.26
N ASP A 84 9.95 -3.69 -4.26
CA ASP A 84 11.22 -4.37 -4.46
C ASP A 84 11.04 -5.66 -5.28
N PRO A 85 11.65 -5.79 -6.47
CA PRO A 85 11.53 -6.97 -7.31
C PRO A 85 12.21 -8.22 -6.73
N GLN A 86 13.13 -8.10 -5.77
CA GLN A 86 13.68 -9.27 -5.09
C GLN A 86 12.66 -9.85 -4.10
N ARG A 87 11.93 -8.97 -3.40
CA ARG A 87 10.88 -9.35 -2.45
C ARG A 87 9.57 -9.74 -3.12
N ASN A 88 9.16 -8.98 -4.12
CA ASN A 88 7.97 -9.20 -4.94
C ASN A 88 8.37 -9.34 -6.41
N PRO A 89 8.85 -10.54 -6.83
CA PRO A 89 9.27 -10.79 -8.19
C PRO A 89 8.22 -10.38 -9.22
N PRO A 90 8.62 -9.65 -10.28
CA PRO A 90 7.73 -9.37 -11.40
C PRO A 90 7.14 -10.65 -11.96
N LYS A 91 5.83 -10.65 -12.22
CA LYS A 91 5.15 -11.79 -12.84
C LYS A 91 4.07 -11.31 -13.78
N THR A 92 4.06 -11.86 -14.99
CA THR A 92 2.95 -11.67 -15.93
C THR A 92 1.89 -12.74 -15.71
N ILE A 93 0.63 -12.33 -15.66
CA ILE A 93 -0.53 -13.23 -15.53
C ILE A 93 -1.46 -12.95 -16.71
N ASP A 94 -1.67 -13.97 -17.53
CA ASP A 94 -2.69 -13.91 -18.58
C ASP A 94 -4.09 -14.00 -17.97
N VAL A 95 -4.98 -13.13 -18.45
CA VAL A 95 -6.36 -13.02 -17.97
C VAL A 95 -7.35 -12.97 -19.11
N GLU A 96 -8.56 -13.49 -18.85
CA GLU A 96 -9.69 -13.44 -19.77
C GLU A 96 -10.87 -12.75 -19.10
N PHE A 97 -11.56 -11.90 -19.86
CA PHE A 97 -12.76 -11.21 -19.40
C PHE A 97 -13.89 -12.22 -19.17
N VAL A 98 -14.63 -12.05 -18.07
CA VAL A 98 -15.75 -12.92 -17.69
C VAL A 98 -17.07 -12.17 -17.84
N CYS A 99 -17.25 -11.10 -17.05
CA CYS A 99 -18.47 -10.30 -17.06
C CYS A 99 -18.25 -8.92 -16.44
N ASP A 100 -19.15 -8.00 -16.74
CA ASP A 100 -19.31 -6.77 -15.98
C ASP A 100 -20.13 -7.06 -14.72
N MET A 101 -19.86 -6.35 -13.63
CA MET A 101 -20.81 -6.26 -12.53
C MET A 101 -21.70 -5.03 -12.72
N ASP A 102 -22.98 -5.15 -12.38
CA ASP A 102 -23.96 -4.05 -12.49
C ASP A 102 -23.60 -2.81 -11.64
N SER A 103 -22.62 -2.92 -10.73
CA SER A 103 -22.00 -1.76 -10.09
C SER A 103 -21.14 -0.99 -11.09
N GLU A 104 -21.37 0.33 -11.21
CA GLU A 104 -20.67 1.17 -12.18
C GLU A 104 -19.15 0.93 -12.16
N ARG A 105 -18.67 0.34 -13.27
CA ARG A 105 -17.25 0.20 -13.64
C ARG A 105 -16.44 -0.87 -12.89
N THR A 106 -17.07 -2.00 -12.58
CA THR A 106 -16.35 -3.19 -12.10
C THR A 106 -16.40 -4.33 -13.10
N GLU A 107 -15.24 -4.89 -13.41
CA GLU A 107 -15.06 -6.00 -14.36
C GLU A 107 -14.54 -7.25 -13.63
N ILE A 108 -15.05 -8.42 -14.02
CA ILE A 108 -14.56 -9.72 -13.54
C ILE A 108 -13.69 -10.36 -14.61
N TRP A 109 -12.55 -10.87 -14.15
CA TRP A 109 -11.49 -11.45 -14.97
C TRP A 109 -11.10 -12.82 -14.42
N ARG A 110 -10.86 -13.79 -15.29
CA ARG A 110 -10.35 -15.11 -14.93
C ARG A 110 -8.86 -15.17 -15.20
N ARG A 111 -8.09 -15.63 -14.22
CA ARG A 111 -6.66 -15.93 -14.36
C ARG A 111 -6.47 -17.24 -15.10
N LEU A 112 -5.60 -17.26 -16.11
CA LEU A 112 -5.29 -18.47 -16.85
C LEU A 112 -4.23 -19.34 -16.16
N ASP A 113 -3.45 -18.78 -15.24
CA ASP A 113 -2.39 -19.51 -14.54
C ASP A 113 -2.91 -20.43 -13.43
N THR A 114 -3.95 -20.02 -12.70
CA THR A 114 -4.52 -20.79 -11.59
C THR A 114 -6.01 -21.07 -11.72
N GLY A 115 -6.69 -20.48 -12.72
CA GLY A 115 -8.14 -20.57 -12.88
C GLY A 115 -8.96 -19.72 -11.90
N GLY A 116 -8.31 -19.00 -10.97
CA GLY A 116 -8.98 -18.10 -10.02
C GLY A 116 -9.47 -16.80 -10.66
N TYR A 117 -10.25 -16.02 -9.91
CA TYR A 117 -10.87 -14.80 -10.42
C TYR A 117 -10.26 -13.53 -9.82
N LEU A 118 -10.37 -12.46 -10.58
CA LEU A 118 -9.93 -11.12 -10.26
C LEU A 118 -11.06 -10.13 -10.52
N MET A 119 -11.13 -9.12 -9.67
CA MET A 119 -12.03 -8.01 -9.82
C MET A 119 -11.20 -6.77 -10.14
N ARG A 120 -11.47 -6.16 -11.29
CA ARG A 120 -10.86 -4.90 -11.73
C ARG A 120 -11.87 -3.78 -11.50
N LYS A 121 -11.64 -2.97 -10.47
CA LYS A 121 -12.47 -1.80 -10.13
C LYS A 121 -11.86 -0.55 -10.76
N LEU A 122 -12.55 0.04 -11.71
CA LEU A 122 -12.15 1.30 -12.34
C LEU A 122 -12.51 2.48 -11.43
N CYS A 123 -11.55 3.35 -11.16
CA CYS A 123 -11.78 4.54 -10.35
C CYS A 123 -12.12 5.75 -11.23
N ASN A 124 -12.56 6.85 -10.60
CA ASN A 124 -12.85 8.10 -11.32
C ASN A 124 -11.58 8.80 -11.80
N GLU A 125 -10.47 8.58 -11.08
CA GLU A 125 -9.13 8.96 -11.50
C GLU A 125 -8.55 7.86 -12.40
N PRO A 126 -7.50 8.15 -13.20
CA PRO A 126 -6.91 7.21 -14.14
C PRO A 126 -6.10 6.10 -13.44
N PHE A 127 -6.78 5.27 -12.66
CA PHE A 127 -6.23 4.07 -12.05
C PHE A 127 -7.30 2.99 -11.89
N ALA A 128 -6.85 1.73 -11.79
CA ALA A 128 -7.70 0.58 -11.53
C ALA A 128 -7.15 -0.27 -10.39
N ARG A 129 -8.01 -0.66 -9.45
CA ARG A 129 -7.65 -1.62 -8.40
C ARG A 129 -7.91 -3.03 -8.89
N TRP A 130 -6.94 -3.91 -8.65
CA TRP A 130 -7.07 -5.34 -8.91
C TRP A 130 -7.12 -6.10 -7.61
N LEU A 131 -8.23 -6.79 -7.40
CA LEU A 131 -8.50 -7.58 -6.20
C LEU A 131 -8.64 -9.04 -6.59
N VAL A 132 -8.23 -9.96 -5.72
CA VAL A 132 -8.72 -11.33 -5.84
C VAL A 132 -10.22 -11.34 -5.55
N CYS A 133 -10.98 -12.18 -6.25
CA CYS A 133 -12.40 -12.34 -5.97
C CYS A 133 -12.83 -13.81 -6.12
N ARG A 134 -14.04 -14.10 -5.64
CA ARG A 134 -14.67 -15.41 -5.81
C ARG A 134 -16.15 -15.25 -6.04
N GLU A 135 -16.72 -16.18 -6.79
CA GLU A 135 -18.16 -16.30 -6.94
C GLU A 135 -18.74 -17.11 -5.78
N ARG A 136 -19.83 -16.63 -5.20
CA ARG A 136 -20.60 -17.31 -4.16
C ARG A 136 -22.08 -17.08 -4.39
N GLN A 137 -22.82 -18.17 -4.63
CA GLN A 137 -24.28 -18.16 -4.79
C GLN A 137 -24.77 -17.13 -5.82
N GLY A 138 -24.05 -16.98 -6.94
CA GLY A 138 -24.41 -16.05 -8.02
C GLY A 138 -23.98 -14.59 -7.79
N TRP A 139 -23.19 -14.31 -6.75
CA TRP A 139 -22.61 -12.99 -6.48
C TRP A 139 -21.09 -13.05 -6.40
N TRP A 140 -20.42 -11.96 -6.75
CA TRP A 140 -18.97 -11.83 -6.63
C TRP A 140 -18.60 -11.12 -5.33
N GLU A 141 -17.80 -11.79 -4.50
CA GLU A 141 -17.21 -11.21 -3.29
C GLU A 141 -15.80 -10.72 -3.61
N ASP A 142 -15.48 -9.47 -3.25
CA ASP A 142 -14.13 -8.96 -3.33
C ASP A 142 -13.25 -9.48 -2.18
N GLY A 143 -11.94 -9.46 -2.42
CA GLY A 143 -10.94 -9.92 -1.48
C GLY A 143 -9.74 -8.99 -1.46
N ALA A 144 -8.58 -9.55 -1.10
CA ALA A 144 -7.35 -8.78 -0.95
C ALA A 144 -6.89 -8.14 -2.27
N CYS A 145 -6.23 -6.98 -2.14
CA CYS A 145 -5.43 -6.40 -3.21
C CYS A 145 -4.40 -7.42 -3.72
N VAL A 146 -4.26 -7.50 -5.04
CA VAL A 146 -3.19 -8.30 -5.64
C VAL A 146 -1.85 -7.73 -5.19
N ARG A 147 -0.84 -8.58 -4.98
CA ARG A 147 0.51 -8.11 -4.65
C ARG A 147 1.07 -7.20 -5.76
N PRO A 148 1.99 -6.27 -5.44
CA PRO A 148 2.64 -5.43 -6.44
C PRO A 148 3.51 -6.24 -7.41
N ASN A 149 3.93 -5.57 -8.49
CA ASN A 149 4.76 -6.09 -9.57
C ASN A 149 4.10 -7.20 -10.42
N ILE A 150 2.77 -7.29 -10.41
CA ILE A 150 2.04 -8.14 -11.35
C ILE A 150 1.72 -7.34 -12.61
N THR A 151 1.97 -7.93 -13.77
CA THR A 151 1.49 -7.43 -15.06
C THR A 151 0.37 -8.33 -15.53
N PHE A 152 -0.86 -7.81 -15.57
CA PHE A 152 -1.97 -8.50 -16.22
C PHE A 152 -1.87 -8.33 -17.72
N ARG A 153 -2.14 -9.41 -18.46
CA ARG A 153 -2.14 -9.40 -19.91
C ARG A 153 -3.44 -9.99 -20.44
N HIS A 154 -4.14 -9.21 -21.25
CA HIS A 154 -5.27 -9.69 -22.04
C HIS A 154 -4.90 -9.54 -23.51
N ARG A 155 -4.56 -10.67 -24.16
CA ARG A 155 -4.08 -10.70 -25.55
C ARG A 155 -2.91 -9.73 -25.75
N LYS A 156 -3.09 -8.61 -26.47
CA LYS A 156 -2.04 -7.59 -26.71
C LYS A 156 -1.98 -6.50 -25.65
N GLN A 157 -3.03 -6.36 -24.83
CA GLN A 157 -3.10 -5.32 -23.80
C GLN A 157 -2.41 -5.80 -22.53
N THR A 158 -1.71 -4.88 -21.88
CA THR A 158 -1.11 -5.11 -20.57
C THR A 158 -1.46 -3.99 -19.62
N GLU A 159 -1.54 -4.32 -18.34
CA GLU A 159 -1.72 -3.38 -17.25
C GLU A 159 -0.92 -3.89 -16.05
N LYS A 160 -0.01 -3.05 -15.52
CA LYS A 160 0.87 -3.44 -14.41
C LYS A 160 0.36 -2.81 -13.11
N VAL A 161 0.34 -3.58 -12.04
CA VAL A 161 0.05 -3.05 -10.70
C VAL A 161 1.35 -2.81 -9.92
N ARG A 162 1.37 -1.70 -9.17
CA ARG A 162 2.43 -1.35 -8.22
C ARG A 162 1.79 -0.92 -6.90
N TYR A 163 2.57 -0.95 -5.83
CA TYR A 163 2.16 -0.45 -4.52
C TYR A 163 2.41 1.06 -4.44
N ASP A 164 1.51 1.77 -3.80
CA ASP A 164 1.66 3.16 -3.36
C ASP A 164 1.05 3.32 -1.95
N ASP A 165 1.72 4.08 -1.08
CA ASP A 165 1.27 4.30 0.30
C ASP A 165 -0.14 4.92 0.41
N TRP A 166 -0.61 5.62 -0.63
CA TRP A 166 -1.95 6.24 -0.61
C TRP A 166 -3.05 5.23 -0.95
N ASN A 167 -2.87 4.46 -2.02
CA ASN A 167 -3.94 3.67 -2.62
C ASN A 167 -3.64 2.16 -2.69
N GLU A 168 -2.62 1.72 -1.96
CA GLU A 168 -2.10 0.35 -1.92
C GLU A 168 -1.70 -0.18 -3.30
N THR A 169 -2.12 -1.37 -3.69
CA THR A 169 -1.73 -1.96 -4.98
C THR A 169 -2.77 -1.72 -6.04
N ALA A 170 -2.41 -0.93 -7.05
CA ALA A 170 -3.26 -0.60 -8.18
C ALA A 170 -2.44 -0.43 -9.47
N ALA A 171 -3.12 -0.45 -10.60
CA ALA A 171 -2.60 0.06 -11.84
C ALA A 171 -2.82 1.56 -11.88
N TYR A 172 -1.77 2.34 -11.60
CA TYR A 172 -1.82 3.80 -11.58
C TYR A 172 -1.69 4.40 -12.96
N SER A 173 -1.83 5.72 -13.10
CA SER A 173 -1.87 6.45 -14.38
C SER A 173 -0.76 6.11 -15.38
N ASP A 174 0.43 5.73 -14.91
CA ASP A 174 1.58 5.33 -15.72
C ASP A 174 1.45 3.93 -16.34
N THR A 175 0.56 3.11 -15.80
CA THR A 175 0.35 1.70 -16.14
C THR A 175 -1.10 1.32 -16.43
N PHE A 176 -2.03 2.22 -16.09
CA PHE A 176 -3.45 2.11 -16.29
C PHE A 176 -3.77 2.12 -17.78
N ASN A 177 -4.55 1.13 -18.21
CA ASN A 177 -4.94 0.94 -19.58
C ASN A 177 -6.47 1.01 -19.69
N PRO A 178 -7.04 2.14 -20.14
CA PRO A 178 -8.50 2.25 -20.30
C PRO A 178 -9.05 1.26 -21.34
N ASN A 179 -8.21 0.83 -22.28
CA ASN A 179 -8.58 -0.09 -23.37
C ASN A 179 -8.18 -1.55 -23.05
N PHE A 180 -7.89 -1.87 -21.79
CA PHE A 180 -7.45 -3.22 -21.39
C PHE A 180 -8.43 -4.32 -21.86
N ARG A 181 -9.72 -4.02 -21.86
CA ARG A 181 -10.80 -4.90 -22.33
C ARG A 181 -10.78 -5.20 -23.83
N GLU A 182 -10.23 -4.31 -24.64
CA GLU A 182 -10.25 -4.41 -26.10
C GLU A 182 -9.16 -5.31 -26.67
N GLY A 183 -8.38 -5.98 -25.82
CA GLY A 183 -7.21 -6.75 -26.23
C GLY A 183 -7.46 -7.80 -27.27
#